data_AF-A0A951W667-F1
#
_entry.id   AF-A0A951W667-F1
#
_cell.length_a   1.000
_cell.length_b   1.000
_cell.length_c   1.000
_cell.angle_alpha   90.00
_cell.angle_beta   90.00
_cell.angle_gamma   90.00
#
_symmetry.space_group_name_H-M   'P 1'
#
loop_
_entity.id
_entity.type
_entity.pdbx_description
1 polymer ?
#
loop_
_entity_poly.entity_id
_entity_poly.type
_entity_poly.pdbx_seq_one_letter_code
_entity_poly.pdbx_strand_id
1 'polypeptide(L)'
;MPDSGYVNYAGVLGLDPDFKPGDVRRNYRKKIKDLLVEITGQAMTEERRNRYLLQMAQMNAAFYILRDNDLREKYQADRDAVIRLEEEWRLAAEADPGAADNLRRRFDQALRHFLSTYLEELMLQAGRDPECVENSGWDPAHERHASRVLRHYRQRIYHEIHERLPYYDVTRPEADWAERARFADAVITGGTR
;
A
#
# COMPACT_ATOMS: atom_id res chain seq x y z
N MET A 1 0.99 -4.60 14.06
CA MET A 1 1.88 -4.43 12.90
C MET A 1 1.75 -2.99 12.45
N PRO A 2 2.84 -2.22 12.36
CA PRO A 2 2.79 -0.89 11.73
C PRO A 2 2.23 -1.04 10.31
N ASP A 3 1.48 -0.03 9.86
CA ASP A 3 0.81 -0.03 8.56
C ASP A 3 1.86 -0.17 7.45
N SER A 4 1.99 -1.37 6.90
CA SER A 4 3.06 -1.72 5.97
C SER A 4 2.91 -1.05 4.59
N GLY A 5 1.93 -0.16 4.40
CA GLY A 5 1.55 0.40 3.10
C GLY A 5 0.84 -0.60 2.19
N TYR A 6 1.12 -1.89 2.31
CA TYR A 6 0.35 -2.97 1.66
C TYR A 6 -1.03 -3.12 2.30
N VAL A 7 -2.06 -2.64 1.59
CA VAL A 7 -3.45 -2.72 2.05
C VAL A 7 -3.78 -4.11 2.60
N ASN A 8 -4.22 -4.14 3.85
CA ASN A 8 -4.65 -5.36 4.54
C ASN A 8 -6.18 -5.38 4.59
N TYR A 9 -6.82 -6.05 3.64
CA TYR A 9 -8.28 -6.07 3.55
C TYR A 9 -8.94 -6.79 4.72
N ALA A 10 -8.29 -7.81 5.28
CA ALA A 10 -8.78 -8.44 6.52
C ALA A 10 -8.79 -7.41 7.66
N GLY A 11 -7.74 -6.59 7.77
CA GLY A 11 -7.66 -5.48 8.70
C GLY A 11 -8.70 -4.38 8.46
N VAL A 12 -8.98 -4.03 7.20
CA VAL A 12 -10.04 -3.07 6.83
C VAL A 12 -11.40 -3.52 7.39
N LEU A 13 -11.71 -4.82 7.26
CA LEU A 13 -12.93 -5.41 7.80
C LEU A 13 -12.83 -5.85 9.27
N GLY A 14 -11.67 -5.70 9.91
CA GLY A 14 -11.45 -6.12 11.30
C GLY A 14 -11.74 -7.62 11.48
N LEU A 15 -11.24 -8.44 10.56
CA LEU A 15 -11.38 -9.89 10.57
C LEU A 15 -10.22 -10.53 11.34
N ASP A 16 -10.53 -11.59 12.07
CA ASP A 16 -9.52 -12.44 12.73
C ASP A 16 -8.72 -13.25 11.69
N PRO A 17 -7.48 -13.70 11.98
CA PRO A 17 -6.65 -14.42 11.01
C PRO A 17 -7.29 -15.70 10.43
N ASP A 18 -8.20 -16.34 11.17
CA ASP A 18 -8.90 -17.57 10.82
C ASP A 18 -10.39 -17.34 10.50
N PHE A 19 -10.73 -16.13 10.02
CA PHE A 19 -12.10 -15.75 9.71
C PHE A 19 -12.80 -16.72 8.76
N LYS A 20 -14.10 -16.92 8.97
CA LYS A 20 -14.96 -17.69 8.08
C LYS A 20 -15.58 -16.79 7.01
N PRO A 21 -16.01 -17.32 5.85
CA PRO A 21 -16.67 -16.52 4.81
C PRO A 21 -17.88 -15.72 5.30
N GLY A 22 -18.63 -16.23 6.29
CA GLY A 22 -19.76 -15.52 6.91
C GLY A 22 -19.35 -14.26 7.69
N ASP A 23 -18.13 -14.24 8.23
CA ASP A 23 -17.61 -13.10 9.00
C ASP A 23 -17.31 -11.90 8.09
N VAL A 24 -16.85 -12.15 6.85
CA VAL A 24 -16.61 -11.14 5.82
C VAL A 24 -17.86 -10.30 5.57
N ARG A 25 -18.98 -10.96 5.26
CA ARG A 25 -20.27 -10.30 4.99
C ARG A 25 -20.80 -9.56 6.21
N ARG A 26 -20.74 -10.19 7.39
CA ARG A 26 -21.23 -9.58 8.63
C ARG A 26 -20.47 -8.30 8.98
N ASN A 27 -19.14 -8.35 8.95
CA ASN A 27 -18.29 -7.23 9.31
C ASN A 27 -18.35 -6.09 8.28
N TYR A 28 -18.41 -6.43 6.99
CA TYR A 28 -18.61 -5.46 5.92
C TYR A 28 -19.90 -4.65 6.12
N ARG A 29 -21.05 -5.32 6.27
CA ARG A 29 -22.36 -4.65 6.45
C ARG A 29 -22.36 -3.74 7.66
N LYS A 30 -21.78 -4.20 8.78
CA LYS A 30 -21.65 -3.39 9.99
C LYS A 30 -20.84 -2.12 9.72
N LYS A 31 -19.61 -2.26 9.19
CA LYS A 31 -18.70 -1.13 8.97
C LYS A 31 -19.21 -0.11 7.95
N ILE A 32 -19.82 -0.57 6.87
CA ILE A 32 -20.44 0.33 5.88
C ILE A 32 -21.60 1.10 6.50
N LYS A 33 -22.47 0.42 7.25
CA LYS A 33 -23.57 1.10 7.96
C LYS A 33 -23.04 2.17 8.92
N ASP A 34 -22.02 1.82 9.71
CA ASP A 34 -21.40 2.75 10.66
C ASP A 34 -20.79 3.96 9.93
N LEU A 35 -20.11 3.74 8.80
CA LEU A 35 -19.56 4.80 7.93
C LEU A 35 -20.65 5.72 7.37
N LEU A 36 -21.75 5.16 6.86
CA LEU A 36 -22.87 5.93 6.33
C LEU A 36 -23.54 6.80 7.40
N VAL A 37 -23.69 6.28 8.62
CA VAL A 37 -24.20 7.06 9.76
C VAL A 37 -23.27 8.23 10.06
N GLU A 38 -21.95 8.01 10.07
CA GLU A 38 -20.95 9.07 10.30
C GLU A 38 -21.03 10.19 9.26
N ILE A 39 -21.15 9.81 7.97
CA ILE A 39 -21.28 10.74 6.84
C ILE A 39 -22.49 11.66 7.01
N THR A 40 -23.64 11.12 7.42
CA THR A 40 -24.88 11.89 7.58
C THR A 40 -24.87 12.86 8.76
N GLY A 41 -24.06 12.57 9.79
CA GLY A 41 -24.02 13.35 11.03
C GLY A 41 -23.08 14.56 11.01
N GLN A 42 -22.35 14.80 9.92
CA GLN A 42 -21.27 15.79 9.89
C GLN A 42 -21.36 16.77 8.70
N ALA A 43 -20.85 17.99 8.90
CA ALA A 43 -20.64 18.93 7.81
C ALA A 43 -19.62 18.39 6.79
N MET A 44 -19.99 18.41 5.52
CA MET A 44 -19.26 17.77 4.43
C MET A 44 -18.22 18.71 3.80
N THR A 45 -16.96 18.58 4.18
CA THR A 45 -15.83 19.23 3.50
C THR A 45 -15.30 18.37 2.35
N GLU A 46 -14.52 18.93 1.42
CA GLU A 46 -13.90 18.14 0.33
C GLU A 46 -12.94 17.09 0.90
N GLU A 47 -12.14 17.43 1.91
CA GLU A 47 -11.22 16.50 2.54
C GLU A 47 -11.94 15.31 3.19
N ARG A 48 -13.03 15.58 3.93
CA ARG A 48 -13.86 14.52 4.52
C ARG A 48 -14.51 13.67 3.44
N ARG A 49 -15.02 14.28 2.37
CA ARG A 49 -15.59 13.54 1.24
C ARG A 49 -14.57 12.59 0.62
N ASN A 50 -13.34 13.06 0.38
CA ASN A 50 -12.28 12.22 -0.17
C ASN A 50 -11.92 11.06 0.78
N ARG A 51 -11.86 11.34 2.08
CA ARG A 51 -11.60 10.32 3.12
C ARG A 51 -12.69 9.25 3.17
N TYR A 52 -13.95 9.67 3.20
CA TYR A 52 -15.09 8.76 3.25
C TYR A 52 -15.22 7.92 1.98
N LEU A 53 -14.97 8.53 0.82
CA LEU A 53 -14.95 7.80 -0.44
C LEU A 53 -13.85 6.73 -0.47
N LEU A 54 -12.65 7.06 0.02
CA LEU A 54 -11.56 6.11 0.13
C LEU A 54 -11.91 4.96 1.10
N GLN A 55 -12.46 5.27 2.27
CA GLN A 55 -12.88 4.26 3.25
C GLN A 55 -13.96 3.33 2.67
N MET A 56 -14.96 3.89 1.99
CA MET A 56 -16.01 3.13 1.33
C MET A 56 -15.43 2.22 0.22
N ALA A 57 -14.55 2.76 -0.63
CA ALA A 57 -13.88 1.99 -1.68
C ALA A 57 -13.03 0.84 -1.10
N GLN A 58 -12.29 1.09 -0.01
CA GLN A 58 -11.51 0.08 0.69
C GLN A 58 -12.40 -1.03 1.27
N MET A 59 -13.52 -0.68 1.90
CA MET A 59 -14.47 -1.66 2.46
C MET A 59 -15.14 -2.47 1.35
N ASN A 60 -15.54 -1.82 0.25
CA ASN A 60 -16.12 -2.50 -0.91
C ASN A 60 -15.12 -3.48 -1.53
N ALA A 61 -13.88 -3.07 -1.75
CA ALA A 61 -12.82 -3.96 -2.25
C ALA A 61 -12.55 -5.11 -1.29
N ALA A 62 -12.48 -4.84 0.02
CA ALA A 62 -12.27 -5.89 1.01
C ALA A 62 -13.37 -6.94 0.96
N PHE A 63 -14.62 -6.50 0.87
CA PHE A 63 -15.76 -7.41 0.76
C PHE A 63 -15.72 -8.20 -0.56
N TYR A 64 -15.52 -7.50 -1.67
CA TYR A 64 -15.46 -8.07 -3.01
C TYR A 64 -14.39 -9.15 -3.14
N ILE A 65 -13.18 -8.89 -2.63
CA ILE A 65 -12.03 -9.78 -2.71
C ILE A 65 -12.16 -10.95 -1.73
N LEU A 66 -12.48 -10.67 -0.45
CA LEU A 66 -12.37 -11.70 0.60
C LEU A 66 -13.52 -12.71 0.60
N ARG A 67 -14.68 -12.36 0.04
CA ARG A 67 -15.82 -13.29 -0.06
C ARG A 67 -15.63 -14.37 -1.12
N ASP A 68 -14.77 -14.12 -2.11
CA ASP A 68 -14.42 -15.03 -3.19
C ASP A 68 -13.11 -15.75 -2.84
N ASN A 69 -13.10 -17.08 -2.91
CA ASN A 69 -11.94 -17.86 -2.46
C ASN A 69 -10.73 -17.66 -3.39
N ASP A 70 -10.96 -17.68 -4.71
CA ASP A 70 -9.88 -17.61 -5.70
C ASP A 70 -9.26 -16.21 -5.69
N LEU A 71 -10.08 -15.16 -5.64
CA LEU A 71 -9.60 -13.78 -5.52
C LEU A 71 -8.88 -13.55 -4.20
N ARG A 72 -9.38 -14.09 -3.08
CA ARG A 72 -8.74 -13.99 -1.78
C ARG A 72 -7.37 -14.66 -1.78
N GLU A 73 -7.26 -15.87 -2.30
CA GLU A 73 -6.01 -16.62 -2.38
C GLU A 73 -4.99 -15.89 -3.26
N LYS A 74 -5.44 -15.40 -4.42
CA LYS A 74 -4.60 -14.59 -5.31
C LYS A 74 -4.12 -13.30 -4.65
N TYR A 75 -5.03 -12.56 -4.00
CA TYR A 75 -4.69 -11.35 -3.25
C TYR A 75 -3.62 -11.62 -2.19
N GLN A 76 -3.81 -12.69 -1.40
CA GLN A 76 -2.88 -13.04 -0.34
C GLN A 76 -1.50 -13.41 -0.92
N ALA A 77 -1.47 -14.22 -1.98
CA ALA A 77 -0.23 -14.60 -2.65
C ALA A 77 0.51 -13.39 -3.24
N ASP A 78 -0.20 -12.48 -3.91
CA ASP A 78 0.40 -11.27 -4.48
C ASP A 78 0.93 -10.35 -3.37
N ARG A 79 0.18 -10.19 -2.28
CA ARG A 79 0.59 -9.38 -1.12
C ARG A 79 1.85 -9.94 -0.47
N ASP A 80 1.87 -11.25 -0.21
CA ASP A 80 3.02 -11.92 0.40
C ASP A 80 4.24 -11.91 -0.51
N ALA A 81 4.05 -12.00 -1.83
CA ALA A 81 5.14 -11.89 -2.79
C ALA A 81 5.82 -10.52 -2.77
N VAL A 82 5.05 -9.43 -2.71
CA VAL A 82 5.63 -8.07 -2.65
C VAL A 82 6.35 -7.82 -1.33
N ILE A 83 5.76 -8.23 -0.20
CA ILE A 83 6.39 -8.12 1.12
C ILE A 83 7.69 -8.92 1.16
N ARG A 84 7.70 -10.14 0.61
CA ARG A 84 8.91 -10.97 0.55
C ARG A 84 9.98 -10.34 -0.33
N LEU A 85 9.63 -9.79 -1.49
CA LEU A 85 10.58 -9.08 -2.36
C LEU A 85 11.18 -7.85 -1.69
N GLU A 86 10.39 -7.13 -0.89
CA GLU A 86 10.89 -6.01 -0.09
C GLU A 86 11.96 -6.47 0.89
N GLU A 87 11.66 -7.53 1.65
CA GLU A 87 12.59 -8.09 2.65
C GLU A 87 13.86 -8.62 1.99
N GLU A 88 13.73 -9.38 0.90
CA GLU A 88 14.86 -9.88 0.11
C GLU A 88 15.75 -8.73 -0.39
N TRP A 89 15.15 -7.66 -0.91
CA TRP A 89 15.90 -6.49 -1.36
C TRP A 89 16.61 -5.80 -0.18
N ARG A 90 15.92 -5.57 0.94
CA ARG A 90 16.51 -4.92 2.12
C ARG A 90 17.74 -5.68 2.61
N LEU A 91 17.64 -7.01 2.73
CA LEU A 91 18.74 -7.88 3.15
C LEU A 91 19.90 -7.86 2.13
N ALA A 92 19.59 -7.90 0.83
CA ALA A 92 20.62 -7.84 -0.22
C ALA A 92 21.34 -6.49 -0.27
N ALA A 93 20.63 -5.37 -0.08
CA ALA A 93 21.21 -4.03 -0.07
C ALA A 93 22.22 -3.82 1.06
N GLU A 94 22.06 -4.54 2.17
CA GLU A 94 23.03 -4.54 3.28
C GLU A 94 24.28 -5.37 2.97
N ALA A 95 24.13 -6.49 2.25
CA ALA A 95 25.19 -7.47 2.01
C ALA A 95 26.01 -7.25 0.71
N ASP A 96 25.34 -7.00 -0.42
CA ASP A 96 25.95 -6.84 -1.74
C ASP A 96 25.15 -5.85 -2.61
N PRO A 97 25.63 -4.60 -2.79
CA PRO A 97 24.96 -3.59 -3.61
C PRO A 97 24.72 -3.99 -5.07
N GLY A 98 25.54 -4.89 -5.65
CA GLY A 98 25.39 -5.35 -7.02
C GLY A 98 24.19 -6.28 -7.20
N ALA A 99 23.98 -7.22 -6.27
CA ALA A 99 22.81 -8.09 -6.23
C ALA A 99 21.50 -7.32 -5.96
N ALA A 100 21.60 -6.17 -5.30
CA ALA A 100 20.45 -5.35 -4.90
C ALA A 100 19.72 -4.68 -6.08
N ASP A 101 20.38 -4.31 -7.19
CA ASP A 101 19.71 -3.58 -8.29
C ASP A 101 18.67 -4.45 -9.02
N ASN A 102 18.95 -5.74 -9.23
CA ASN A 102 17.97 -6.65 -9.83
C ASN A 102 16.74 -6.84 -8.93
N LEU A 103 16.98 -7.00 -7.61
CA LEU A 103 15.90 -7.12 -6.63
C LEU A 103 15.07 -5.84 -6.54
N ARG A 104 15.70 -4.67 -6.57
CA ARG A 104 15.03 -3.36 -6.62
C ARG A 104 14.06 -3.25 -7.79
N ARG A 105 14.49 -3.62 -9.01
CA ARG A 105 13.64 -3.56 -10.21
C ARG A 105 12.47 -4.54 -10.12
N ARG A 106 12.72 -5.77 -9.66
CA ARG A 106 11.67 -6.79 -9.45
C ARG A 106 10.66 -6.33 -8.40
N PHE A 107 11.12 -5.73 -7.32
CA PHE A 107 10.28 -5.15 -6.28
C PHE A 107 9.43 -3.99 -6.82
N ASP A 108 10.03 -3.01 -7.49
CA ASP A 108 9.29 -1.86 -8.07
C ASP A 108 8.19 -2.33 -9.04
N GLN A 109 8.50 -3.28 -9.92
CA GLN A 109 7.51 -3.84 -10.85
C GLN A 109 6.37 -4.55 -10.10
N ALA A 110 6.70 -5.38 -9.10
CA ALA A 110 5.71 -6.10 -8.31
C ALA A 110 4.84 -5.14 -7.48
N LEU A 111 5.45 -4.10 -6.89
CA LEU A 111 4.76 -3.07 -6.13
C LEU A 111 3.79 -2.29 -7.03
N ARG A 112 4.24 -1.79 -8.19
CA ARG A 112 3.37 -1.07 -9.14
C ARG A 112 2.18 -1.91 -9.57
N HIS A 113 2.43 -3.18 -9.88
CA HIS A 113 1.37 -4.12 -10.25
C HIS A 113 0.37 -4.30 -9.10
N PHE A 114 0.85 -4.63 -7.90
CA PHE A 114 0.00 -4.80 -6.71
C PHE A 114 -0.83 -3.55 -6.41
N LEU A 115 -0.21 -2.37 -6.44
CA LEU A 115 -0.90 -1.11 -6.18
C LEU A 115 -1.91 -0.75 -7.27
N SER A 116 -1.64 -1.04 -8.54
CA SER A 116 -2.63 -0.84 -9.63
C SER A 116 -3.84 -1.75 -9.44
N THR A 117 -3.58 -3.05 -9.24
CA THR A 117 -4.64 -4.05 -9.15
C THR A 117 -5.50 -3.89 -7.91
N TYR A 118 -4.89 -3.78 -6.73
CA TYR A 118 -5.64 -3.79 -5.47
C TYR A 118 -6.07 -2.39 -5.03
N LEU A 119 -5.29 -1.33 -5.25
CA LEU A 119 -5.65 0.03 -4.77
C LEU A 119 -6.40 0.89 -5.80
N GLU A 120 -6.56 0.43 -7.04
CA GLU A 120 -7.31 1.17 -8.07
C GLU A 120 -8.32 0.27 -8.79
N GLU A 121 -7.86 -0.75 -9.53
CA GLU A 121 -8.72 -1.56 -10.40
C GLU A 121 -9.81 -2.30 -9.63
N LEU A 122 -9.44 -3.09 -8.62
CA LEU A 122 -10.40 -3.87 -7.83
C LEU A 122 -11.26 -2.99 -6.92
N MET A 123 -10.78 -1.82 -6.51
CA MET A 123 -11.59 -0.85 -5.77
C MET A 123 -12.70 -0.25 -6.64
N LEU A 124 -12.40 0.11 -7.89
CA LEU A 124 -13.40 0.57 -8.85
C LEU A 124 -14.36 -0.55 -9.26
N GLN A 125 -13.84 -1.76 -9.50
CA GLN A 125 -14.64 -2.93 -9.83
C GLN A 125 -15.60 -3.31 -8.71
N ALA A 126 -15.14 -3.28 -7.46
CA ALA A 126 -15.98 -3.53 -6.29
C ALA A 126 -17.12 -2.50 -6.15
N GLY A 127 -16.91 -1.24 -6.54
CA GLY A 127 -17.96 -0.23 -6.60
C GLY A 127 -19.08 -0.53 -7.61
N ARG A 128 -18.86 -1.47 -8.53
CA ARG A 128 -19.86 -1.92 -9.53
C ARG A 128 -20.49 -3.27 -9.17
N ASP A 129 -20.03 -3.90 -8.09
CA ASP A 129 -20.62 -5.15 -7.61
C ASP A 129 -22.03 -4.90 -7.03
N PRO A 130 -23.05 -5.69 -7.41
CA PRO A 130 -24.41 -5.47 -6.94
C PRO A 130 -24.56 -5.47 -5.41
N GLU A 131 -23.89 -6.38 -4.69
CA GLU A 131 -24.00 -6.45 -3.23
C GLU A 131 -23.24 -5.29 -2.56
N CYS A 132 -22.11 -4.83 -3.14
CA CYS A 132 -21.46 -3.60 -2.69
C CYS A 132 -22.36 -2.37 -2.89
N VAL A 133 -22.93 -2.20 -4.08
CA VAL A 133 -23.80 -1.07 -4.43
C VAL A 133 -25.00 -1.01 -3.50
N GLU A 134 -25.65 -2.16 -3.25
CA GLU A 134 -26.81 -2.26 -2.35
C GLU A 134 -26.48 -1.78 -0.93
N ASN A 135 -25.31 -2.16 -0.40
CA ASN A 135 -24.97 -1.88 0.99
C ASN A 135 -24.33 -0.50 1.17
N SER A 136 -23.50 -0.04 0.23
CA SER A 136 -22.76 1.22 0.35
C SER A 136 -23.46 2.41 -0.31
N GLY A 137 -24.48 2.18 -1.13
CA GLY A 137 -25.11 3.23 -1.94
C GLY A 137 -24.16 3.79 -3.00
N TRP A 138 -23.16 3.02 -3.43
CA TRP A 138 -22.20 3.46 -4.44
C TRP A 138 -22.92 3.74 -5.76
N ASP A 139 -22.67 4.91 -6.33
CA ASP A 139 -23.33 5.36 -7.56
C ASP A 139 -22.30 5.89 -8.59
N PRO A 140 -22.75 6.24 -9.81
CA PRO A 140 -21.84 6.77 -10.83
C PRO A 140 -21.14 8.09 -10.44
N ALA A 141 -21.68 8.87 -9.50
CA ALA A 141 -21.02 10.09 -9.02
C ALA A 141 -19.85 9.75 -8.09
N HIS A 142 -20.01 8.74 -7.22
CA HIS A 142 -18.92 8.20 -6.40
C HIS A 142 -17.79 7.68 -7.29
N GLU A 143 -18.09 6.90 -8.33
CA GLU A 143 -17.08 6.34 -9.22
C GLU A 143 -16.23 7.42 -9.91
N ARG A 144 -16.87 8.47 -10.45
CA ARG A 144 -16.16 9.59 -11.09
C ARG A 144 -15.20 10.30 -10.13
N HIS A 145 -15.60 10.48 -8.87
CA HIS A 145 -14.75 11.13 -7.86
C HIS A 145 -13.67 10.18 -7.34
N ALA A 146 -13.95 8.87 -7.30
CA ALA A 146 -13.08 7.86 -6.75
C ALA A 146 -11.80 7.71 -7.55
N SER A 147 -11.85 7.72 -8.88
CA SER A 147 -10.67 7.55 -9.73
C SER A 147 -9.54 8.53 -9.37
N ARG A 148 -9.87 9.80 -9.08
CA ARG A 148 -8.89 10.81 -8.65
C ARG A 148 -8.35 10.49 -7.25
N VAL A 149 -9.23 10.20 -6.31
CA VAL A 149 -8.86 9.89 -4.90
C VAL A 149 -7.98 8.65 -4.81
N LEU A 150 -8.34 7.58 -5.52
CA LEU A 150 -7.61 6.32 -5.57
C LEU A 150 -6.24 6.50 -6.20
N ARG A 151 -6.12 7.26 -7.29
CA ARG A 151 -4.83 7.58 -7.89
C ARG A 151 -3.90 8.31 -6.93
N HIS A 152 -4.40 9.33 -6.23
CA HIS A 152 -3.60 10.06 -5.23
C HIS A 152 -3.21 9.16 -4.06
N TYR A 153 -4.14 8.35 -3.57
CA TYR A 153 -3.88 7.36 -2.52
C TYR A 153 -2.80 6.37 -2.93
N ARG A 154 -2.90 5.79 -4.14
CA ARG A 154 -1.93 4.87 -4.70
C ARG A 154 -0.53 5.49 -4.79
N GLN A 155 -0.42 6.73 -5.28
CA GLN A 155 0.87 7.43 -5.37
C GLN A 155 1.46 7.71 -3.99
N ARG A 156 0.64 8.11 -3.02
CA ARG A 156 1.09 8.31 -1.64
C ARG A 156 1.65 7.02 -1.04
N ILE A 157 0.92 5.91 -1.17
CA ILE A 157 1.38 4.60 -0.68
C ILE A 157 2.66 4.15 -1.37
N TYR A 158 2.75 4.33 -2.69
CA TYR A 158 3.98 4.05 -3.44
C TYR A 158 5.17 4.81 -2.86
N HIS A 159 5.04 6.12 -2.63
CA HIS A 159 6.09 6.93 -2.04
C HIS A 159 6.43 6.50 -0.60
N GLU A 160 5.45 6.27 0.26
CA GLU A 160 5.67 5.83 1.65
C GLU A 160 6.43 4.51 1.74
N ILE A 161 6.15 3.56 0.84
CA ILE A 161 6.86 2.29 0.77
C ILE A 161 8.29 2.48 0.24
N HIS A 162 8.49 3.37 -0.72
CA HIS A 162 9.82 3.64 -1.27
C HIS A 162 10.72 4.43 -0.31
N GLU A 163 10.18 5.40 0.42
CA GLU A 163 10.93 6.25 1.36
C GLU A 163 11.51 5.47 2.55
N ARG A 164 10.88 4.36 2.94
CA ARG A 164 11.41 3.49 4.01
C ARG A 164 12.55 2.58 3.55
N LEU A 165 12.84 2.51 2.26
CA LEU A 165 13.84 1.59 1.71
C LEU A 165 15.20 2.28 1.63
N PRO A 166 16.27 1.61 2.11
CA PRO A 166 17.61 2.17 2.05
C PRO A 166 18.03 2.36 0.59
N TYR A 167 18.57 3.54 0.26
CA TYR A 167 19.18 3.82 -1.05
C TYR A 167 18.21 3.75 -2.24
N TYR A 168 16.90 3.97 -2.01
CA TYR A 168 15.87 3.94 -3.05
C TYR A 168 16.14 4.94 -4.21
N ASP A 169 16.50 6.18 -3.87
CA ASP A 169 16.77 7.26 -4.85
C ASP A 169 18.26 7.54 -5.07
N VAL A 170 19.15 6.89 -4.30
CA VAL A 170 20.58 7.21 -4.31
C VAL A 170 21.39 5.94 -4.13
N THR A 171 22.36 5.68 -5.02
CA THR A 171 23.34 4.62 -4.80
C THR A 171 24.00 4.79 -3.44
N ARG A 172 24.16 3.71 -2.68
CA ARG A 172 24.93 3.73 -1.43
C ARG A 172 26.29 4.38 -1.70
N PRO A 173 26.68 5.44 -0.98
CA PRO A 173 28.00 6.02 -1.19
C PRO A 173 29.06 4.97 -0.92
N GLU A 174 29.88 4.65 -1.92
CA GLU A 174 31.14 3.94 -1.69
C GLU A 174 32.07 4.89 -0.93
N ALA A 175 31.97 4.87 0.40
CA ALA A 175 32.91 5.59 1.23
C ALA A 175 34.17 4.74 1.36
N ASP A 176 35.20 5.06 0.57
CA ASP A 176 36.56 4.58 0.88
C ASP A 176 37.04 5.30 2.15
N TRP A 177 36.80 4.65 3.29
CA TRP A 177 37.24 5.15 4.59
C TRP A 177 38.75 5.21 4.71
N ALA A 178 39.50 4.40 3.94
CA ALA A 178 40.95 4.46 3.91
C ALA A 178 41.43 5.70 3.14
N GLU A 179 40.79 6.05 2.02
CA GLU A 179 41.02 7.33 1.32
C GLU A 179 40.70 8.52 2.22
N ARG A 180 39.54 8.49 2.88
CA ARG A 180 39.12 9.55 3.80
C ARG A 180 40.03 9.68 5.01
N ALA A 181 40.52 8.56 5.55
CA ALA A 181 41.49 8.56 6.64
C ALA A 181 42.83 9.15 6.19
N ARG A 182 43.33 8.78 5.00
CA ARG A 182 44.55 9.38 4.41
C ARG A 182 44.40 10.89 4.20
N PHE A 183 43.25 11.32 3.69
CA PHE A 183 42.94 12.74 3.51
C PHE A 183 42.86 13.49 4.85
N ALA A 184 42.15 12.93 5.84
CA ALA A 184 42.04 13.54 7.17
C ALA A 184 43.41 13.64 7.86
N ASP A 185 44.24 12.61 7.76
CA ASP A 185 45.59 12.61 8.31
C ASP A 185 46.46 13.68 7.64
N ALA A 186 46.39 13.84 6.31
CA ALA A 186 47.10 14.89 5.58
C ALA A 186 46.62 16.32 5.95
N VAL A 187 45.33 16.51 6.24
CA VAL A 187 44.79 17.80 6.68
C VAL A 187 45.21 18.11 8.13
N ILE A 188 45.17 17.13 9.02
CA ILE A 188 45.53 17.28 10.44
C ILE A 188 47.04 17.47 10.63
N THR A 189 47.86 16.76 9.86
CA THR A 189 49.33 16.87 9.90
C THR A 189 49.88 18.07 9.13
N GLY A 190 49.00 18.86 8.49
CA GLY A 190 49.35 20.14 7.89
C GLY A 190 49.90 20.01 6.47
N GLY A 191 49.05 19.62 5.52
CA GLY A 191 49.26 19.81 4.09
C GLY A 191 49.28 21.29 3.71
N THR A 192 50.42 21.96 3.96
CA THR A 192 50.79 23.21 3.28
C THR A 192 51.97 22.89 2.38
N ARG A 193 51.73 22.82 1.07
CA ARG A 193 52.63 23.32 0.01
C ARG A 193 51.92 23.30 -1.33
#